data_AF-A0A8J3Z8Y2-F1
#
_entry.id   AF-A0A8J3Z8Y2-F1
#
_cell.length_a   1.000
_cell.length_b   1.000
_cell.length_c   1.000
_cell.angle_alpha   90.00
_cell.angle_beta   90.00
_cell.angle_gamma   90.00
#
_symmetry.space_group_name_H-M   'P 1'
#
loop_
_entity.id
_entity.type
_entity.pdbx_description
1 polymer ?
#
loop_
_entity_poly.entity_id
_entity_poly.type
_entity_poly.pdbx_seq_one_letter_code
_entity_poly.pdbx_strand_id
1 'polypeptide(L)' 'MLGLQKYCEADDRDGPRMAAGIIRTLLPVLDRTGVATPDEVDIETLEDRIARDCVDHDVIFKFPTLVGAWARVA' A
#
# COMPACT_ATOMS: atom_id res chain seq x y z
N MET A 1 -1.40 -20.47 -15.15
CA MET A 1 -0.72 -19.18 -14.92
C MET A 1 0.01 -19.29 -13.59
N LEU A 2 1.33 -19.06 -13.58
CA LEU A 2 2.12 -19.03 -12.34
C LEU A 2 2.37 -17.56 -11.99
N GLY A 3 1.96 -17.12 -10.81
CA GLY A 3 2.24 -15.78 -10.31
C GLY A 3 3.48 -15.82 -9.41
N LEU A 4 4.59 -15.25 -9.85
CA LEU A 4 5.74 -14.98 -8.99
C LEU A 4 5.67 -13.52 -8.55
N GLN A 5 5.73 -13.30 -7.24
CA GLN A 5 5.64 -11.97 -6.67
C GLN A 5 6.84 -11.72 -5.75
N LYS A 6 7.42 -10.52 -5.86
CA LYS A 6 8.44 -10.04 -4.93
C LYS A 6 7.82 -9.91 -3.54
N TYR A 7 8.51 -10.44 -2.54
CA TYR A 7 8.33 -10.06 -1.14
C TYR A 7 9.40 -9.01 -0.85
N CYS A 8 8.98 -7.88 -0.32
CA CYS A 8 9.87 -6.80 0.07
C CYS A 8 10.30 -7.05 1.51
N GLU A 9 11.61 -7.11 1.72
CA GLU A 9 12.21 -7.24 3.06
C GLU A 9 11.91 -5.99 3.90
N ALA A 10 12.18 -6.07 5.20
CA ALA A 10 11.82 -5.02 6.16
C ALA A 10 12.44 -3.64 5.86
N ASP A 11 13.63 -3.60 5.22
CA ASP A 11 14.32 -2.37 4.84
C ASP A 11 14.00 -1.86 3.41
N ASP A 12 13.16 -2.59 2.67
CA ASP A 12 12.76 -2.24 1.31
C ASP A 12 11.64 -1.17 1.32
N ARG A 13 11.95 -0.01 0.74
CA ARG A 13 11.04 1.15 0.66
C ARG A 13 9.88 0.98 -0.34
N ASP A 14 9.93 0.00 -1.25
CA ASP A 14 8.91 -0.16 -2.30
C ASP A 14 7.51 -0.44 -1.72
N GLY A 15 7.44 -1.26 -0.67
CA GLY A 15 6.20 -1.61 0.02
C GLY A 15 5.54 -0.42 0.73
N PRO A 16 6.25 0.24 1.66
CA PRO A 16 5.78 1.47 2.32
C PRO A 16 5.31 2.55 1.33
N ARG A 17 6.08 2.75 0.24
CA ARG A 17 5.71 3.70 -0.82
C ARG A 17 4.41 3.34 -1.51
N MET A 18 4.21 2.06 -1.84
CA MET A 18 2.95 1.63 -2.45
C MET A 18 1.76 1.84 -1.51
N ALA A 19 1.90 1.45 -0.24
CA ALA A 19 0.84 1.61 0.75
C ALA A 19 0.45 3.09 0.92
N ALA A 20 1.45 3.97 1.11
CA ALA A 20 1.21 5.40 1.23
C ALA A 20 0.58 6.00 -0.05
N GLY A 21 1.01 5.57 -1.24
CA GLY A 21 0.43 6.01 -2.51
C GLY A 21 -1.04 5.60 -2.68
N ILE A 22 -1.40 4.38 -2.27
CA ILE A 22 -2.80 3.91 -2.25
C ILE A 22 -3.63 4.77 -1.29
N ILE A 23 -3.16 4.97 -0.07
CA ILE A 23 -3.88 5.79 0.92
C ILE A 23 -4.01 7.25 0.45
N ARG A 24 -2.97 7.83 -0.16
CA ARG A 24 -3.04 9.19 -0.74
C ARG A 24 -4.14 9.31 -1.78
N THR A 25 -4.28 8.30 -2.63
CA THR A 25 -5.34 8.24 -3.65
C THR A 25 -6.72 8.11 -3.03
N LEU A 26 -6.84 7.32 -1.97
CA LEU A 26 -8.11 7.04 -1.29
C LEU A 26 -8.48 8.06 -0.20
N LEU A 27 -7.60 9.01 0.14
CA LEU A 27 -7.79 9.94 1.25
C LEU A 27 -9.14 10.68 1.22
N PRO A 28 -9.64 11.19 0.06
CA PRO A 28 -10.96 11.82 0.02
C PRO A 28 -12.12 10.85 0.28
N VAL A 29 -11.93 9.56 0.00
CA VAL A 29 -12.91 8.51 0.30
C VAL A 29 -12.88 8.17 1.79
N LEU A 30 -11.70 8.05 2.38
CA LEU A 30 -11.53 7.78 3.82
C LEU A 30 -12.22 8.85 4.66
N ASP A 31 -12.02 10.13 4.32
CA ASP A 31 -12.62 11.26 5.01
C ASP A 31 -14.15 11.27 4.86
N ARG A 32 -14.66 11.15 3.61
CA ARG A 32 -16.11 11.13 3.34
C ARG A 32 -16.83 9.95 4.00
N THR A 33 -16.16 8.83 4.18
CA THR A 33 -16.74 7.63 4.81
C THR A 33 -16.56 7.61 6.33
N GLY A 34 -15.83 8.57 6.90
CA GLY A 34 -15.56 8.65 8.33
C GLY A 34 -14.59 7.59 8.85
N VAL A 35 -13.80 6.96 7.97
CA VAL A 35 -12.80 5.95 8.35
C VAL A 35 -11.57 6.60 8.98
N ALA A 36 -11.10 7.71 8.41
CA ALA A 36 -10.01 8.52 8.92
C ALA A 36 -10.05 9.91 8.27
N THR A 37 -9.68 10.93 9.03
CA THR A 37 -9.52 12.31 8.56
C THR A 37 -8.12 12.53 7.95
N PRO A 38 -7.94 13.57 7.13
CA PRO A 38 -6.61 13.94 6.60
C PRO A 38 -5.56 14.15 7.69
N ASP A 39 -5.95 14.78 8.80
CA ASP A 39 -5.06 15.09 9.93
C ASP A 39 -4.66 13.81 10.69
N GLU A 40 -5.57 12.84 10.85
CA GLU A 40 -5.24 11.54 11.46
C GLU A 40 -4.28 10.71 10.59
N VAL A 41 -4.45 10.77 9.26
CA VAL A 41 -3.59 10.04 8.33
C VAL A 41 -2.19 10.64 8.27
N ASP A 42 -2.09 11.98 8.23
CA ASP A 42 -0.84 12.71 8.01
C ASP A 42 -0.04 12.16 6.82
N ILE A 43 -0.62 12.34 5.62
CA ILE A 43 -0.20 11.62 4.41
C ILE A 43 1.24 11.92 3.95
N GLU A 44 1.79 13.07 4.34
CA GLU A 44 3.15 13.46 3.96
C GLU A 44 4.22 12.71 4.76
N THR A 45 3.87 12.17 5.94
CA THR A 45 4.79 11.41 6.80
C THR A 45 4.51 9.90 6.79
N LEU A 46 3.38 9.48 6.22
CA LEU A 46 2.89 8.11 6.30
C LEU A 46 3.88 7.07 5.72
N GLU A 47 4.54 7.35 4.59
CA GLU A 47 5.52 6.43 4.00
C GLU A 47 6.67 6.13 4.96
N ASP A 48 7.25 7.17 5.59
CA ASP A 48 8.36 7.02 6.53
C ASP A 48 7.94 6.29 7.80
N ARG A 49 6.71 6.54 8.27
CA ARG A 49 6.15 5.83 9.43
C ARG A 49 5.98 4.34 9.16
N ILE A 50 5.43 3.97 8.00
CA ILE A 50 5.28 2.56 7.61
C ILE A 50 6.66 1.90 7.43
N ALA A 51 7.60 2.58 6.77
CA ALA A 51 8.95 2.04 6.58
C ALA A 51 9.66 1.78 7.92
N ARG A 52 9.49 2.69 8.88
CA ARG A 52 10.04 2.51 10.22
C ARG A 52 9.38 1.35 10.96
N ASP A 53 8.06 1.24 10.89
CA ASP A 53 7.31 0.14 11.50
C ASP A 53 7.74 -1.22 10.92
N CYS A 54 8.01 -1.28 9.62
CA CYS A 54 8.55 -2.48 8.96
C CYS A 54 9.87 -2.95 9.57
N VAL A 55 10.83 -2.03 9.76
CA VAL A 55 12.14 -2.31 10.34
C VAL A 55 12.01 -2.66 11.83
N ASP A 56 11.24 -1.88 12.59
CA ASP A 56 11.11 -2.02 14.05
C ASP A 56 10.44 -3.35 14.44
N HIS A 57 9.62 -3.91 13.53
CA HIS A 57 8.89 -5.17 13.76
C HIS A 57 9.34 -6.36 12.90
N ASP A 58 10.38 -6.20 12.09
CA ASP A 58 10.89 -7.24 11.16
C ASP A 58 9.77 -7.83 10.27
N VAL A 59 8.91 -6.95 9.74
CA VAL A 59 7.79 -7.37 8.88
C VAL A 59 8.09 -7.14 7.41
N ILE A 60 7.72 -8.13 6.60
CA ILE A 60 7.82 -8.06 5.14
C ILE A 60 6.58 -7.41 4.54
N PHE A 61 6.77 -6.69 3.43
CA PHE A 61 5.65 -6.18 2.64
C PHE A 61 5.35 -7.11 1.47
N LYS A 62 4.08 -7.53 1.37
CA LYS A 62 3.57 -8.32 0.25
C LYS A 62 2.64 -7.47 -0.59
N PHE A 63 3.00 -7.26 -1.85
CA PHE A 63 2.12 -6.58 -2.80
C PHE A 63 0.76 -7.30 -2.97
N PRO A 64 -0.32 -6.57 -3.27
CA PRO A 64 -1.56 -7.20 -3.72
C PRO A 64 -1.30 -7.99 -5.00
N THR A 65 -1.78 -9.23 -5.06
CA THR A 65 -1.71 -10.00 -6.31
C THR A 65 -2.73 -9.45 -7.28
N LEU A 66 -2.25 -8.78 -8.33
CA LEU A 66 -3.10 -8.26 -9.41
C LEU A 66 -3.25 -9.34 -10.49
N VAL A 67 -4.49 -9.77 -10.72
CA VAL A 67 -4.83 -10.76 -11.75
C VAL A 67 -5.71 -10.09 -12.79
N GLY A 68 -5.26 -10.09 -14.05
CA GLY A 68 -6.01 -9.58 -15.19
C GLY A 68 -6.42 -10.70 -16.14
N ALA A 69 -7.56 -10.51 -16.80
CA ALA A 69 -8.01 -11.36 -17.90
C ALA A 69 -8.57 -10.49 -19.03
N TRP A 70 -8.49 -10.97 -20.27
CA TRP A 70 -9.18 -10.37 -21.40
C TRP A 70 -10.08 -11.41 -22.07
N ALA A 71 -11.15 -10.93 -22.71
CA ALA A 71 -12.03 -11.72 -23.55
C ALA A 71 -12.34 -10.94 -24.84
N ARG A 72 -12.74 -11.65 -25.91
CA ARG A 72 -13.36 -10.99 -27.06
C ARG A 72 -14.82 -10.74 -26.75
N VAL A 73 -15.30 -9.54 -27.06
CA VAL A 73 -16.74 -9.26 -27.12
C VAL A 73 -17.28 -9.95 -28.38
N ALA A 74 -18.38 -10.69 -28.24
CA ALA A 74 -19.06 -11.36 -29.35
C ALA A 74 -19.89 -10.38 -30.17
#